data_AF-A0A517U056-F1
#
_entry.id   AF-A0A517U056-F1
#
_cell.length_a   1.000
_cell.length_b   1.000
_cell.length_c   1.000
_cell.angle_alpha   90.00
_cell.angle_beta   90.00
_cell.angle_gamma   90.00
#
_symmetry.space_group_name_H-M   'P 1'
#
loop_
_entity.id
_entity.type
_entity.pdbx_description
1 polymer ?
#
loop_
_entity_poly.entity_id
_entity_poly.type
_entity_poly.pdbx_seq_one_letter_code
_entity_poly.pdbx_strand_id
1 'polypeptide(L)'
;MKKSEVCGIVGVAMLAVLVAWFYGWFDGKAYSDDPQVAALEKERDANVDKLANMPEDQRRTQGEAFRKQMEGLSPDQRAAFMESSMAVFVPLMARQFEKNYDEFMAKSPEEQRRELDKRIDEMEARGGQGGPGGPGRGGPPNMDPKKMDEFRKKMLDYTTPEQRAKFENGIQIFNDRRKERGLPPVGPPGGRPF
;
A
#
# COMPACT_ATOMS: atom_id res chain seq x y z
N MET A 1 -15.95 42.26 -30.03
CA MET A 1 -15.03 42.67 -28.94
C MET A 1 -13.77 43.23 -29.54
N LYS A 2 -13.39 44.44 -29.16
CA LYS A 2 -12.16 45.09 -29.63
C LYS A 2 -10.97 44.41 -28.95
N LYS A 3 -9.83 44.27 -29.63
CA LYS A 3 -8.61 43.62 -29.08
C LYS A 3 -8.17 44.21 -27.72
N SER A 4 -8.48 45.49 -27.48
CA SER A 4 -8.25 46.17 -26.20
C SER A 4 -9.12 45.67 -25.04
N GLU A 5 -10.34 45.21 -25.31
CA GLU A 5 -11.26 44.65 -24.30
C GLU A 5 -10.82 43.23 -23.90
N VAL A 6 -10.32 42.44 -24.86
CA VAL A 6 -9.80 41.09 -24.62
C VAL A 6 -8.52 41.13 -23.78
N CYS A 7 -7.60 42.06 -24.07
CA CYS A 7 -6.39 42.23 -23.25
C CYS A 7 -6.70 42.71 -21.82
N GLY A 8 -7.71 43.56 -21.63
CA GLY A 8 -8.14 44.03 -20.31
C GLY A 8 -8.71 42.90 -19.44
N ILE A 9 -9.54 42.03 -20.02
CA ILE A 9 -10.13 40.89 -19.32
C ILE A 9 -9.06 39.85 -18.93
N VAL A 10 -8.11 39.58 -19.83
CA VAL A 10 -7.00 38.66 -19.55
C VAL A 10 -6.09 39.20 -18.44
N GLY A 11 -5.83 40.51 -18.41
CA GLY A 11 -5.04 41.15 -17.36
C GLY A 11 -5.69 41.05 -15.97
N VAL A 12 -7.00 41.30 -15.87
CA VAL A 12 -7.74 41.20 -14.60
C VAL A 12 -7.82 39.75 -14.12
N ALA A 13 -8.01 38.78 -15.02
CA ALA A 13 -8.03 37.36 -14.69
C ALA A 13 -6.68 36.87 -14.15
N MET A 14 -5.56 37.28 -14.76
CA MET A 14 -4.22 36.92 -14.26
C MET A 14 -3.93 37.55 -12.89
N LEU A 15 -4.39 38.77 -12.66
CA LEU A 15 -4.20 39.45 -11.36
C LEU A 15 -5.04 38.80 -10.26
N ALA A 16 -6.25 38.33 -10.57
CA ALA A 16 -7.07 37.55 -9.64
C ALA A 16 -6.43 36.18 -9.30
N VAL A 17 -5.80 35.51 -10.28
CA VAL A 17 -5.05 34.26 -10.05
C VAL A 17 -3.82 34.50 -9.18
N LEU A 18 -3.09 35.60 -9.41
CA LEU A 18 -1.92 35.97 -8.60
C LEU A 18 -2.31 36.36 -7.17
N VAL A 19 -3.45 37.02 -6.97
CA VAL A 19 -3.99 37.34 -5.65
C VAL A 19 -4.47 36.07 -4.93
N ALA A 20 -5.12 35.14 -5.63
CA ALA A 20 -5.49 33.84 -5.08
C ALA A 20 -4.25 32.99 -4.70
N TRP A 21 -3.15 33.10 -5.46
CA TRP A 21 -1.87 32.48 -5.13
C TRP A 21 -1.18 33.15 -3.93
N PHE A 22 -1.17 34.49 -3.87
CA PHE A 22 -0.56 35.26 -2.77
C PHE A 22 -1.27 35.08 -1.42
N TYR A 23 -2.59 34.88 -1.42
CA TYR A 23 -3.39 34.63 -0.21
C TYR A 23 -3.52 33.14 0.15
N GLY A 24 -2.76 32.25 -0.49
CA GLY A 24 -2.75 30.83 -0.14
C GLY A 24 -4.07 30.11 -0.42
N TRP A 25 -4.90 30.59 -1.35
CA TRP A 25 -6.14 29.90 -1.74
C TRP A 25 -5.83 28.57 -2.46
N PHE A 26 -4.60 28.41 -2.96
CA PHE A 26 -4.05 27.15 -3.45
C PHE A 26 -3.18 26.40 -2.41
N ASP A 27 -3.10 26.88 -1.17
CA ASP A 27 -2.40 26.21 -0.06
C ASP A 27 -3.27 25.08 0.54
N GLY A 28 -3.91 24.32 -0.35
CA GLY A 28 -4.40 22.99 -0.02
C GLY A 28 -3.17 22.11 0.04
N LYS A 29 -2.60 21.94 1.24
CA LYS A 29 -1.37 21.15 1.44
C LYS A 29 -1.60 19.71 0.96
N ALA A 30 -1.27 19.47 -0.31
CA ALA A 30 -1.37 18.15 -0.94
C ALA A 30 -0.32 17.17 -0.37
N TYR A 31 0.66 17.70 0.36
CA TYR A 31 1.82 16.98 0.87
C TYR A 31 2.14 17.43 2.30
N SER A 32 2.90 16.59 3.02
CA SER A 32 3.38 16.87 4.39
C SER A 32 4.19 18.18 4.49
N ASP A 33 4.18 18.80 5.68
CA ASP A 33 5.04 19.94 6.01
C ASP A 33 6.51 19.56 6.18
N ASP A 34 6.80 18.27 6.39
CA ASP A 34 8.16 17.75 6.42
C ASP A 34 8.70 17.59 4.97
N PRO A 35 9.79 18.25 4.59
CA PRO A 35 10.30 18.23 3.23
C PRO A 35 10.74 16.84 2.75
N GLN A 36 11.16 15.94 3.66
CA GLN A 36 11.56 14.57 3.31
C GLN A 36 10.33 13.69 3.05
N VAL A 37 9.28 13.84 3.86
CA VAL A 37 8.01 13.11 3.67
C VAL A 37 7.30 13.62 2.41
N ALA A 38 7.27 14.94 2.19
CA ALA A 38 6.67 15.54 1.01
C ALA A 38 7.35 15.12 -0.31
N ALA A 39 8.67 14.95 -0.29
CA ALA A 39 9.41 14.45 -1.46
C ALA A 39 9.01 13.02 -1.82
N LEU A 40 8.84 12.15 -0.82
CA LEU A 40 8.41 10.77 -1.02
C LEU A 40 6.95 10.66 -1.46
N GLU A 41 6.06 11.50 -0.93
CA GLU A 41 4.66 11.53 -1.35
C GLU A 41 4.53 11.96 -2.81
N LYS A 42 5.31 12.97 -3.24
CA LYS A 42 5.39 13.37 -4.65
C LYS A 42 5.93 12.25 -5.54
N GLU A 43 6.97 11.54 -5.09
CA GLU A 43 7.54 10.42 -5.83
C GLU A 43 6.54 9.25 -5.95
N ARG A 44 5.79 8.96 -4.87
CA ARG A 44 4.70 7.98 -4.87
C ARG A 44 3.64 8.35 -5.89
N ASP A 45 3.11 9.58 -5.82
CA ASP A 45 2.00 10.01 -6.67
C ASP A 45 2.42 10.09 -8.15
N ALA A 46 3.67 10.47 -8.44
CA ALA A 46 4.22 10.46 -9.79
C ALA A 46 4.43 9.04 -10.37
N ASN A 47 4.53 8.02 -9.51
CA ASN A 47 4.84 6.65 -9.92
C ASN A 47 3.71 5.65 -9.61
N VAL A 48 2.57 6.08 -9.06
CA VAL A 48 1.45 5.20 -8.68
C VAL A 48 0.93 4.37 -9.86
N ASP A 49 0.77 5.01 -11.02
CA ASP A 49 0.30 4.33 -12.24
C ASP A 49 1.33 3.33 -12.78
N LYS A 50 2.62 3.63 -12.57
CA LYS A 50 3.71 2.72 -12.93
C LYS A 50 3.72 1.54 -11.98
N LEU A 51 3.58 1.76 -10.66
CA LEU A 51 3.56 0.72 -9.64
C LEU A 51 2.48 -0.33 -9.91
N ALA A 52 1.29 0.10 -10.33
CA ALA A 52 0.19 -0.79 -10.69
C ALA A 52 0.54 -1.72 -11.87
N ASN A 53 1.29 -1.23 -12.86
CA ASN A 53 1.52 -1.92 -14.14
C ASN A 53 2.95 -2.44 -14.33
N MET A 54 3.81 -2.37 -13.30
CA MET A 54 5.23 -2.68 -13.45
C MET A 54 5.53 -4.19 -13.52
N PRO A 55 6.45 -4.63 -14.40
CA PRO A 55 6.95 -6.02 -14.43
C PRO A 55 7.62 -6.43 -13.11
N GLU A 56 7.56 -7.72 -12.75
CA GLU A 56 8.04 -8.23 -11.46
C GLU A 56 9.53 -7.95 -11.19
N ASP A 57 10.39 -8.07 -12.19
CA ASP A 57 11.84 -7.81 -12.05
C ASP A 57 12.12 -6.34 -11.76
N GLN A 58 11.35 -5.44 -12.37
CA GLN A 58 11.48 -4.00 -12.16
C GLN A 58 10.88 -3.58 -10.79
N ARG A 59 9.83 -4.28 -10.32
CA ARG A 59 9.31 -4.11 -8.95
C ARG A 59 10.34 -4.47 -7.90
N ARG A 60 11.15 -5.51 -8.07
CA ARG A 60 12.19 -5.89 -7.10
C ARG A 60 13.23 -4.79 -6.94
N THR A 61 13.77 -4.30 -8.05
CA THR A 61 14.77 -3.23 -8.05
C THR A 61 14.21 -1.93 -7.46
N GLN A 62 12.98 -1.55 -7.81
CA GLN A 62 12.34 -0.37 -7.19
C GLN A 62 12.02 -0.59 -5.72
N GLY A 63 11.62 -1.80 -5.32
CA GLY A 63 11.39 -2.14 -3.92
C GLY A 63 12.65 -2.05 -3.06
N GLU A 64 13.80 -2.43 -3.61
CA GLU A 64 15.10 -2.25 -2.92
C GLU A 64 15.53 -0.79 -2.83
N ALA A 65 15.37 -0.02 -3.90
CA ALA A 65 15.65 1.42 -3.90
C ALA A 65 14.75 2.16 -2.90
N PHE A 66 13.45 1.86 -2.93
CA PHE A 66 12.47 2.39 -2.00
C PHE A 66 12.80 1.99 -0.55
N ARG A 67 13.19 0.73 -0.30
CA ARG A 67 13.61 0.29 1.04
C ARG A 67 14.79 1.12 1.57
N LYS A 68 15.80 1.37 0.73
CA LYS A 68 16.95 2.22 1.10
C LYS A 68 16.55 3.67 1.40
N GLN A 69 15.63 4.24 0.62
CA GLN A 69 15.08 5.57 0.91
C GLN A 69 14.37 5.59 2.26
N MET A 70 13.56 4.58 2.55
CA MET A 70 12.86 4.45 3.82
C MET A 70 13.81 4.24 5.02
N GLU A 71 14.95 3.57 4.83
CA GLU A 71 16.00 3.40 5.84
C GLU A 71 16.64 4.73 6.25
N GLY A 72 16.69 5.72 5.34
CA GLY A 72 17.20 7.07 5.61
C GLY A 72 16.25 7.96 6.41
N LEU A 73 14.99 7.55 6.61
CA LEU A 73 13.99 8.32 7.36
C LEU A 73 14.03 8.01 8.85
N SER A 74 13.69 9.02 9.67
CA SER A 74 13.37 8.79 11.08
C SER A 74 12.11 7.91 11.24
N PRO A 75 11.90 7.26 12.40
CA PRO A 75 10.71 6.46 12.66
C PRO A 75 9.40 7.23 12.46
N ASP A 76 9.35 8.50 12.87
CA ASP A 76 8.15 9.33 12.77
C ASP A 76 7.87 9.72 11.31
N GLN A 77 8.89 10.06 10.53
CA GLN A 77 8.75 10.34 9.09
C GLN A 77 8.30 9.11 8.31
N ARG A 78 8.85 7.93 8.65
CA ARG A 78 8.43 6.65 8.08
C ARG A 78 6.96 6.36 8.40
N ALA A 79 6.53 6.59 9.64
CA ALA A 79 5.15 6.40 10.05
C ALA A 79 4.21 7.37 9.32
N ALA A 80 4.56 8.65 9.23
CA ALA A 80 3.79 9.67 8.53
C ALA A 80 3.64 9.35 7.04
N PHE A 81 4.72 8.96 6.36
CA PHE A 81 4.68 8.52 4.96
C PHE A 81 3.80 7.28 4.76
N MET A 82 3.94 6.28 5.63
CA MET A 82 3.13 5.06 5.54
C MET A 82 1.64 5.39 5.72
N GLU A 83 1.31 6.24 6.68
CA GLU A 83 -0.06 6.68 6.94
C GLU A 83 -0.66 7.43 5.75
N SER A 84 0.05 8.42 5.19
CA SER A 84 -0.44 9.16 4.02
C SER A 84 -0.56 8.28 2.78
N SER A 85 0.25 7.23 2.69
CA SER A 85 0.23 6.30 1.57
C SER A 85 -0.82 5.21 1.67
N MET A 86 -1.51 5.06 2.81
CA MET A 86 -2.57 4.06 2.97
C MET A 86 -3.67 4.22 1.93
N ALA A 87 -4.10 5.46 1.69
CA ALA A 87 -5.17 5.77 0.73
C ALA A 87 -4.86 5.31 -0.71
N VAL A 88 -3.56 5.14 -1.03
CA VAL A 88 -3.10 4.69 -2.35
C VAL A 88 -2.79 3.20 -2.33
N PHE A 89 -1.96 2.74 -1.39
CA PHE A 89 -1.45 1.38 -1.38
C PHE A 89 -2.48 0.35 -0.94
N VAL A 90 -3.39 0.70 -0.03
CA VAL A 90 -4.36 -0.26 0.51
C VAL A 90 -5.36 -0.69 -0.55
N PRO A 91 -6.02 0.23 -1.29
CA PRO A 91 -6.89 -0.17 -2.39
C PRO A 91 -6.16 -0.92 -3.49
N LEU A 92 -4.92 -0.50 -3.81
CA LEU A 92 -4.10 -1.17 -4.83
C LEU A 92 -3.80 -2.62 -4.45
N MET A 93 -3.35 -2.85 -3.21
CA MET A 93 -3.08 -4.20 -2.71
C MET A 93 -4.36 -5.04 -2.60
N ALA A 94 -5.47 -4.46 -2.15
CA ALA A 94 -6.74 -5.15 -2.06
C ALA A 94 -7.22 -5.63 -3.44
N ARG A 95 -7.17 -4.78 -4.47
CA ARG A 95 -7.51 -5.15 -5.85
C ARG A 95 -6.59 -6.22 -6.42
N GLN A 96 -5.29 -6.12 -6.17
CA GLN A 96 -4.33 -7.12 -6.64
C GLN A 96 -4.54 -8.46 -5.95
N PHE A 97 -4.80 -8.45 -4.64
CA PHE A 97 -5.14 -9.66 -3.89
C PHE A 97 -6.41 -10.30 -4.43
N GLU A 98 -7.47 -9.52 -4.61
CA GLU A 98 -8.73 -9.97 -5.15
C GLU A 98 -8.57 -10.65 -6.51
N LYS A 99 -7.84 -10.01 -7.44
CA LYS A 99 -7.50 -10.61 -8.73
C LYS A 99 -6.79 -11.97 -8.56
N ASN A 100 -5.74 -12.02 -7.74
CA ASN A 100 -4.98 -13.23 -7.52
C ASN A 100 -5.80 -14.33 -6.84
N TYR A 101 -6.73 -13.95 -5.95
CA TYR A 101 -7.64 -14.87 -5.28
C TYR A 101 -8.62 -15.47 -6.28
N ASP A 102 -9.26 -14.65 -7.12
CA ASP A 102 -10.20 -15.13 -8.13
C ASP A 102 -9.49 -16.03 -9.15
N GLU A 103 -8.27 -15.67 -9.58
CA GLU A 103 -7.43 -16.52 -10.43
C GLU A 103 -7.05 -17.84 -9.76
N PHE A 104 -6.77 -17.83 -8.45
CA PHE A 104 -6.48 -19.04 -7.69
C PHE A 104 -7.71 -19.94 -7.56
N MET A 105 -8.87 -19.36 -7.23
CA MET A 105 -10.13 -20.10 -7.09
C MET A 105 -10.63 -20.68 -8.42
N ALA A 106 -10.25 -20.10 -9.55
CA ALA A 106 -10.56 -20.62 -10.89
C ALA A 106 -9.71 -21.84 -11.30
N LYS A 107 -8.60 -22.15 -10.61
CA LYS A 107 -7.76 -23.33 -10.89
C LYS A 107 -8.43 -24.62 -10.45
N SER A 108 -7.99 -25.75 -11.02
CA SER A 108 -8.43 -27.07 -10.54
C SER A 108 -7.98 -27.32 -9.09
N PRO A 109 -8.67 -28.19 -8.32
CA PRO A 109 -8.29 -28.50 -6.94
C PRO A 109 -6.85 -29.02 -6.79
N GLU A 110 -6.36 -29.76 -7.77
CA GLU A 110 -4.97 -30.26 -7.78
C GLU A 110 -3.95 -29.13 -7.98
N GLU A 111 -4.25 -28.19 -8.88
CA GLU A 111 -3.39 -27.02 -9.11
C GLU A 111 -3.39 -26.08 -7.92
N GLN A 112 -4.54 -25.88 -7.27
CA GLN A 112 -4.64 -25.13 -6.03
C GLN A 112 -3.74 -25.73 -4.95
N ARG A 113 -3.82 -27.05 -4.73
CA ARG A 113 -2.97 -27.76 -3.77
C ARG A 113 -1.49 -27.57 -4.09
N ARG A 114 -1.08 -27.77 -5.34
CA ARG A 114 0.31 -27.59 -5.79
C ARG A 114 0.81 -26.16 -5.57
N GLU A 115 -0.02 -25.16 -5.84
CA GLU A 115 0.35 -23.76 -5.63
C GLU A 115 0.47 -23.41 -4.15
N LEU A 116 -0.46 -23.89 -3.31
CA LEU A 116 -0.36 -23.75 -1.87
C LEU A 116 0.89 -24.43 -1.32
N ASP A 117 1.21 -25.64 -1.79
CA ASP A 117 2.40 -26.37 -1.38
C ASP A 117 3.68 -25.60 -1.71
N LYS A 118 3.78 -25.10 -2.94
CA LYS A 118 4.90 -24.26 -3.38
C LYS A 118 5.04 -23.01 -2.50
N ARG A 119 3.93 -22.31 -2.22
CA ARG A 119 3.93 -21.11 -1.37
C ARG A 119 4.35 -21.43 0.07
N ILE A 120 3.89 -22.57 0.60
CA ILE A 120 4.30 -23.05 1.93
C ILE A 120 5.80 -23.38 1.93
N ASP A 121 6.31 -24.08 0.93
CA ASP A 121 7.73 -24.45 0.85
C ASP A 121 8.62 -23.21 0.75
N GLU A 122 8.24 -22.23 -0.07
CA GLU A 122 8.94 -20.94 -0.16
C GLU A 122 8.93 -20.17 1.17
N MET A 123 7.83 -20.24 1.91
CA MET A 123 7.71 -19.62 3.24
C MET A 123 8.60 -20.34 4.27
N GLU A 124 8.55 -21.67 4.33
CA GLU A 124 9.36 -22.46 5.26
C GLU A 124 10.86 -22.32 4.93
N ALA A 125 11.24 -22.36 3.64
CA ALA A 125 12.62 -22.17 3.18
C ALA A 125 13.19 -20.79 3.55
N ARG A 126 12.32 -19.78 3.64
CA ARG A 126 12.71 -18.44 4.08
C ARG A 126 12.94 -18.37 5.59
N GLY A 127 12.42 -19.31 6.39
CA GLY A 127 12.46 -19.29 7.87
C GLY A 127 11.08 -19.29 8.53
N GLY A 128 10.08 -19.86 7.86
CA GLY A 128 8.69 -19.92 8.33
C GLY A 128 8.00 -18.56 8.32
N GLN A 129 7.05 -18.34 9.24
CA GLN A 129 6.35 -17.06 9.44
C GLN A 129 7.31 -15.88 9.81
N GLY A 130 8.63 -16.11 9.84
CA GLY A 130 9.68 -15.15 10.20
C GLY A 130 10.94 -15.19 9.32
N GLY A 131 10.82 -15.48 8.02
CA GLY A 131 11.95 -15.58 7.10
C GLY A 131 12.32 -14.35 6.23
N PRO A 132 13.57 -14.26 5.71
CA PRO A 132 14.58 -13.29 6.13
C PRO A 132 13.98 -11.91 6.40
N GLY A 133 13.61 -11.71 7.66
CA GLY A 133 12.85 -10.57 8.11
C GLY A 133 11.87 -10.97 9.20
N GLY A 134 12.36 -11.67 10.22
CA GLY A 134 11.62 -12.03 11.44
C GLY A 134 10.84 -10.84 12.05
N PRO A 135 10.00 -11.09 13.06
CA PRO A 135 8.96 -10.18 13.53
C PRO A 135 9.50 -8.74 13.65
N GLY A 136 9.20 -7.89 12.67
CA GLY A 136 9.75 -6.53 12.59
C GLY A 136 10.28 -6.05 11.25
N ARG A 137 10.31 -6.84 10.15
CA ARG A 137 10.90 -6.36 8.86
C ARG A 137 9.98 -6.25 7.64
N GLY A 138 8.72 -6.61 7.77
CA GLY A 138 7.67 -6.32 6.78
C GLY A 138 6.28 -6.19 7.40
N GLY A 139 6.22 -6.14 8.74
CA GLY A 139 5.00 -5.83 9.45
C GLY A 139 4.74 -4.32 9.43
N PRO A 140 3.50 -3.91 9.72
CA PRO A 140 3.20 -2.51 10.00
C PRO A 140 4.23 -1.94 10.99
N PRO A 141 4.54 -0.63 10.94
CA PRO A 141 5.65 -0.04 11.66
C PRO A 141 5.60 -0.48 13.13
N ASN A 142 6.74 -0.61 13.81
CA ASN A 142 6.81 -1.00 15.22
C ASN A 142 6.06 0.04 16.07
N MET A 143 4.74 -0.13 16.16
CA MET A 143 3.76 0.84 16.64
C MET A 143 3.15 0.28 17.91
N ASP A 144 2.78 1.20 18.82
CA ASP A 144 2.02 0.87 20.01
C ASP A 144 0.75 0.04 19.64
N PRO A 145 0.36 -0.96 20.44
CA PRO A 145 -0.82 -1.79 20.17
C PRO A 145 -2.09 -1.00 19.85
N LYS A 146 -2.31 0.17 20.49
CA LYS A 146 -3.48 1.02 20.19
C LYS A 146 -3.38 1.67 18.82
N LYS A 147 -2.20 2.15 18.44
CA LYS A 147 -1.95 2.70 17.10
C LYS A 147 -2.10 1.64 16.02
N MET A 148 -1.73 0.39 16.32
CA MET A 148 -1.99 -0.75 15.45
C MET A 148 -3.48 -1.02 15.26
N ASP A 149 -4.29 -0.93 16.32
CA ASP A 149 -5.74 -1.06 16.22
C ASP A 149 -6.36 0.08 15.40
N GLU A 150 -5.89 1.31 15.57
CA GLU A 150 -6.32 2.47 14.76
C GLU A 150 -5.92 2.30 13.29
N PHE A 151 -4.68 1.86 13.02
CA PHE A 151 -4.22 1.54 11.67
C PHE A 151 -5.12 0.49 11.01
N ARG A 152 -5.45 -0.60 11.72
CA ARG A 152 -6.38 -1.61 11.22
C ARG A 152 -7.77 -1.05 10.94
N LYS A 153 -8.31 -0.21 11.83
CA LYS A 153 -9.60 0.45 11.60
C LYS A 153 -9.57 1.31 10.33
N LYS A 154 -8.52 2.11 10.14
CA LYS A 154 -8.35 2.91 8.91
C LYS A 154 -8.27 2.03 7.66
N MET A 155 -7.63 0.86 7.73
CA MET A 155 -7.60 -0.09 6.60
C MET A 155 -9.00 -0.55 6.18
N LEU A 156 -9.95 -0.66 7.13
CA LEU A 156 -11.33 -1.06 6.84
C LEU A 156 -12.05 -0.02 5.99
N ASP A 157 -11.69 1.27 6.11
CA ASP A 157 -12.27 2.34 5.29
C ASP A 157 -11.86 2.23 3.81
N TYR A 158 -10.76 1.53 3.53
CA TYR A 158 -10.21 1.33 2.19
C TYR A 158 -10.46 -0.07 1.60
N THR A 159 -11.16 -0.95 2.32
CA THR A 159 -11.41 -2.35 1.89
C THR A 159 -12.89 -2.72 1.98
N THR A 160 -13.43 -3.29 0.91
CA THR A 160 -14.85 -3.68 0.87
C THR A 160 -15.11 -4.91 1.75
N PRO A 161 -16.36 -5.12 2.22
CA PRO A 161 -16.72 -6.36 2.93
C PRO A 161 -16.43 -7.62 2.13
N GLU A 162 -16.64 -7.60 0.81
CA GLU A 162 -16.34 -8.72 -0.09
C GLU A 162 -14.84 -9.01 -0.15
N GLN A 163 -14.00 -7.97 -0.30
CA GLN A 163 -12.54 -8.13 -0.28
C GLN A 163 -12.05 -8.71 1.03
N ARG A 164 -12.65 -8.30 2.15
CA ARG A 164 -12.34 -8.85 3.49
C ARG A 164 -12.72 -10.32 3.59
N ALA A 165 -13.91 -10.70 3.10
CA ALA A 165 -14.34 -12.10 3.07
C ALA A 165 -13.42 -12.98 2.19
N LYS A 166 -13.02 -12.50 1.01
CA LYS A 166 -12.03 -13.20 0.14
C LYS A 166 -10.68 -13.36 0.86
N PHE A 167 -10.26 -12.34 1.61
CA PHE A 167 -9.01 -12.39 2.36
C PHE A 167 -9.04 -13.41 3.50
N GLU A 168 -10.11 -13.40 4.31
CA GLU A 168 -10.32 -14.39 5.37
C GLU A 168 -10.38 -15.81 4.84
N ASN A 169 -11.12 -16.02 3.74
CA ASN A 169 -11.21 -17.31 3.09
C ASN A 169 -9.85 -17.78 2.54
N GLY A 170 -9.10 -16.90 1.89
CA GLY A 170 -7.75 -17.21 1.38
C GLY A 170 -6.79 -17.63 2.49
N ILE A 171 -6.82 -16.96 3.65
CA ILE A 171 -6.04 -17.36 4.83
C ILE A 171 -6.48 -18.72 5.34
N GLN A 172 -7.79 -18.95 5.43
CA GLN A 172 -8.33 -20.22 5.90
C GLN A 172 -7.88 -21.38 5.03
N ILE A 173 -8.01 -21.29 3.70
CA ILE A 173 -7.56 -22.30 2.75
C ILE A 173 -6.06 -22.58 2.91
N PHE A 174 -5.25 -21.52 3.04
CA PHE A 174 -3.82 -21.67 3.24
C PHE A 174 -3.49 -22.38 4.56
N ASN A 175 -4.17 -22.02 5.64
CA ASN A 175 -3.99 -22.63 6.96
C ASN A 175 -4.49 -24.07 7.03
N ASP A 176 -5.57 -24.39 6.35
CA ASP A 176 -6.07 -25.76 6.23
C ASP A 176 -5.03 -26.63 5.53
N ARG A 177 -4.41 -26.14 4.45
CA ARG A 177 -3.33 -26.87 3.77
C ARG A 177 -2.08 -27.01 4.64
N ARG A 178 -1.71 -25.97 5.40
CA ARG A 178 -0.62 -26.07 6.39
C ARG A 178 -0.91 -27.12 7.45
N LYS A 179 -2.13 -27.15 7.97
CA LYS A 179 -2.58 -28.15 8.95
C LYS A 179 -2.54 -29.57 8.39
N GLU A 180 -2.96 -29.78 7.14
CA GLU A 180 -2.81 -31.08 6.44
C GLU A 180 -1.34 -31.53 6.37
N ARG A 181 -0.41 -30.57 6.31
CA ARG A 181 1.04 -30.80 6.30
C ARG A 181 1.68 -30.84 7.70
N GLY A 182 0.89 -30.75 8.77
CA GLY A 182 1.39 -30.72 10.15
C GLY A 182 2.11 -29.43 10.54
N LEU A 183 1.91 -28.34 9.80
CA LEU A 183 2.51 -27.03 10.06
C LEU A 183 1.56 -26.14 10.88
N PRO A 184 2.10 -25.24 11.73
CA PRO A 184 1.28 -24.31 12.50
C PRO A 184 0.58 -23.31 11.55
N PRO A 185 -0.64 -22.86 11.88
CA PRO A 185 -1.35 -21.87 11.09
C PRO A 185 -0.61 -20.52 11.12
N VAL A 186 -0.74 -19.78 10.03
CA VAL A 186 -0.27 -18.40 9.88
C VAL A 186 -1.43 -17.47 10.24
N GLY A 187 -1.24 -16.65 11.27
CA GLY A 187 -2.20 -15.59 11.59
C GLY A 187 -2.34 -14.55 10.46
N PRO A 188 -3.48 -13.85 10.37
CA PRO A 188 -3.64 -12.69 9.50
C PRO A 188 -2.55 -11.63 9.77
N PRO A 189 -2.21 -10.76 8.80
CA PRO A 189 -1.23 -9.69 9.01
C PRO A 189 -1.61 -8.88 10.25
N GLY A 190 -0.79 -8.94 11.30
CA GLY A 190 -1.08 -8.26 12.57
C GLY A 190 -1.84 -9.07 13.62
N GLY A 191 -2.01 -10.38 13.47
CA GLY A 191 -2.29 -11.32 14.57
C GLY A 191 -3.75 -11.41 15.06
N ARG A 192 -4.71 -10.75 14.42
CA ARG A 192 -6.16 -10.93 14.66
C ARG A 192 -6.94 -10.82 13.35
N PRO A 193 -8.03 -11.60 13.16
CA PRO A 193 -8.95 -11.38 12.04
C PRO A 193 -9.53 -9.96 12.10
N PHE A 194 -9.94 -9.44 10.94
CA PHE A 194 -10.43 -8.07 10.78
C PHE A 194 -11.71 -7.81 11.57
#